data_AF-A0ABF7R1V5-F1
#
_entry.id   AF-A0ABF7R1V5-F1
#
_cell.length_a   1.000
_cell.length_b   1.000
_cell.length_c   1.000
_cell.angle_alpha   90.00
_cell.angle_beta   90.00
_cell.angle_gamma   90.00
#
_symmetry.space_group_name_H-M   'P 1'
#
loop_
_entity.id
_entity.type
_entity.pdbx_description
1 polymer ?
#
loop_
_entity_poly.entity_id
_entity_poly.type
_entity_poly.pdbx_seq_one_letter_code
_entity_poly.pdbx_strand_id
1 'polypeptide(L)' 'MTPDEIKVGQVANQLLKLSEHILTDANRLVLHEPKTRSEAIAEHDAIVKQAEQLVLYAKDWKHEVTGRF' A
#
# COMPACT_ATOMS: atom_id res chain seq x y z
N MET A 1 3.30 -6.88 -26.34
CA MET A 1 3.53 -5.89 -25.28
C MET A 1 4.98 -5.46 -25.36
N THR A 2 5.25 -4.17 -25.32
CA THR A 2 6.61 -3.64 -25.18
C THR A 2 7.13 -3.92 -23.76
N PRO A 3 8.45 -3.93 -23.52
CA PRO A 3 9.01 -4.06 -22.18
C PRO A 3 8.46 -3.04 -21.18
N ASP A 4 8.19 -1.82 -21.64
CA ASP A 4 7.63 -0.73 -20.83
C ASP A 4 6.18 -1.01 -20.42
N GLU A 5 5.35 -1.56 -21.32
CA GLU A 5 3.98 -1.97 -21.01
C GLU A 5 3.94 -3.09 -19.97
N ILE A 6 4.87 -4.05 -20.05
CA ILE A 6 5.00 -5.13 -19.07
C ILE A 6 5.35 -4.55 -17.69
N LYS A 7 6.30 -3.60 -17.64
CA LYS A 7 6.73 -2.96 -16.40
C LYS A 7 5.61 -2.11 -15.78
N VAL A 8 4.88 -1.32 -16.57
CA VAL A 8 3.73 -0.54 -16.10
C VAL A 8 2.65 -1.45 -15.53
N GLY A 9 2.33 -2.56 -16.21
CA GLY A 9 1.38 -3.55 -15.71
C GLY A 9 1.79 -4.19 -14.39
N GLN A 10 3.08 -4.52 -14.23
CA GLN A 10 3.63 -5.08 -12.99
C GLN A 10 3.53 -4.09 -11.82
N VAL A 11 3.89 -2.83 -12.04
CA VAL A 11 3.82 -1.77 -11.02
C VAL A 11 2.38 -1.51 -10.62
N ALA A 12 1.48 -1.36 -11.59
CA ALA A 12 0.06 -1.16 -11.32
C ALA A 12 -0.52 -2.32 -10.49
N ASN A 13 -0.19 -3.55 -10.84
CA ASN A 13 -0.59 -4.74 -10.08
C ASN A 13 -0.05 -4.74 -8.65
N GLN A 14 1.20 -4.30 -8.45
CA GLN A 14 1.79 -4.22 -7.11
C GLN A 14 1.12 -3.13 -6.26
N LEU A 15 0.80 -1.96 -6.84
CA LEU A 15 0.06 -0.90 -6.17
C LEU A 15 -1.36 -1.34 -5.78
N LEU A 16 -2.04 -2.09 -6.65
CA LEU A 16 -3.34 -2.66 -6.37
C LEU A 16 -3.29 -3.62 -5.18
N LYS A 17 -2.34 -4.57 -5.16
CA LYS A 17 -2.16 -5.50 -4.05
C LYS A 17 -1.87 -4.79 -2.72
N LEU A 18 -1.01 -3.78 -2.72
CA LEU A 18 -0.75 -2.99 -1.51
C LEU A 18 -2.01 -2.25 -1.02
N SER A 19 -2.83 -1.76 -1.95
CA SER A 19 -4.11 -1.11 -1.64
C SER A 19 -5.13 -2.11 -1.08
N GLU A 20 -5.16 -3.35 -1.58
CA GLU A 20 -6.04 -4.41 -1.09
C GLU A 20 -5.73 -4.79 0.36
N HIS A 21 -4.46 -4.82 0.76
CA HIS A 21 -4.07 -5.07 2.15
C HIS A 21 -4.58 -3.97 3.08
N ILE A 22 -4.39 -2.70 2.70
CA ILE A 22 -4.90 -1.55 3.47
C ILE A 22 -6.41 -1.61 3.59
N LEU A 23 -7.13 -1.88 2.48
CA LEU A 23 -8.58 -2.00 2.49
C LEU A 23 -9.04 -3.15 3.40
N THR A 24 -8.37 -4.28 3.35
CA THR A 24 -8.70 -5.45 4.18
C THR A 24 -8.55 -5.14 5.66
N ASP A 25 -7.43 -4.52 6.06
CA ASP A 25 -7.16 -4.19 7.46
C ASP A 25 -8.06 -3.05 7.96
N ALA A 26 -8.34 -2.05 7.12
CA ALA A 26 -9.30 -1.00 7.43
C ALA A 26 -10.73 -1.57 7.62
N ASN A 27 -11.16 -2.49 6.75
CA ASN A 27 -12.44 -3.18 6.91
C ASN A 27 -12.47 -4.04 8.18
N ARG A 28 -11.35 -4.70 8.54
CA ARG A 28 -11.23 -5.44 9.80
C ARG A 28 -11.46 -4.52 10.99
N LEU A 29 -10.89 -3.32 11.01
CA LEU A 29 -11.13 -2.34 12.09
C LEU A 29 -12.59 -1.92 12.21
N VAL A 30 -13.30 -1.77 11.09
CA VAL A 30 -14.74 -1.44 11.10
C VAL A 30 -15.57 -2.58 11.69
N LEU A 31 -15.23 -3.83 11.38
CA LEU A 31 -15.98 -5.02 11.82
C LEU A 31 -15.57 -5.51 13.22
N HIS A 32 -14.32 -5.28 13.60
CA HIS A 32 -13.70 -5.76 14.82
C HIS A 32 -12.96 -4.60 15.50
N GLU A 33 -13.72 -3.82 16.28
CA GLU A 33 -13.16 -2.72 17.04
C GLU A 33 -12.13 -3.24 18.07
N PRO A 34 -10.93 -2.64 18.14
CA PRO A 34 -9.95 -2.95 19.16
C PRO A 34 -10.52 -2.75 20.56
N LYS A 35 -10.37 -3.76 21.43
CA LYS A 35 -10.90 -3.70 22.80
C LYS A 35 -9.93 -3.06 23.78
N THR A 36 -8.66 -2.99 23.40
CA THR A 36 -7.61 -2.38 24.21
C THR A 36 -6.84 -1.31 23.44
N ARG A 37 -6.22 -0.39 24.18
CA ARG A 37 -5.32 0.61 23.59
C ARG A 37 -4.15 -0.04 22.84
N SER A 38 -3.63 -1.16 23.33
CA SER A 38 -2.50 -1.85 22.70
C SER A 38 -2.90 -2.47 21.37
N GLU A 39 -4.09 -3.09 21.29
CA GLU A 39 -4.65 -3.61 20.04
C GLU A 39 -4.88 -2.46 19.05
N ALA A 40 -5.44 -1.34 19.52
CA ALA A 40 -5.65 -0.17 18.67
C ALA A 40 -4.34 0.34 18.07
N ILE A 41 -3.28 0.49 18.88
CA ILE A 41 -1.96 0.91 18.39
C ILE A 41 -1.44 -0.07 17.33
N ALA A 42 -1.48 -1.37 17.60
CA ALA A 42 -0.97 -2.38 16.67
C ALA A 42 -1.69 -2.36 15.32
N GLU A 43 -3.02 -2.25 15.32
CA GLU A 43 -3.83 -2.19 14.10
C GLU A 43 -3.56 -0.91 13.30
N HIS A 44 -3.47 0.25 13.97
CA HIS A 44 -3.21 1.52 13.29
C HIS A 44 -1.78 1.57 12.74
N ASP A 45 -0.78 1.11 13.50
CA ASP A 45 0.62 1.04 13.05
C ASP A 45 0.77 0.13 11.82
N ALA A 46 0.02 -0.98 11.76
CA ALA A 46 0.01 -1.87 10.61
C ALA A 46 -0.51 -1.18 9.34
N ILE A 47 -1.60 -0.41 9.45
CA ILE A 47 -2.18 0.34 8.33
C ILE A 47 -1.23 1.46 7.87
N VAL A 48 -0.66 2.21 8.82
CA VAL A 48 0.31 3.28 8.53
C VAL A 48 1.50 2.71 7.77
N LYS A 49 2.09 1.61 8.24
CA LYS A 49 3.23 0.96 7.59
C LYS A 49 2.90 0.53 6.15
N GLN A 50 1.71 0.01 5.90
CA GLN A 50 1.29 -0.38 4.54
C GLN A 50 1.10 0.84 3.63
N ALA A 51 0.52 1.92 4.15
CA ALA A 51 0.37 3.17 3.41
C ALA A 51 1.73 3.81 3.06
N GLU A 52 2.67 3.79 3.99
CA GLU A 52 4.05 4.26 3.75
C GLU A 52 4.74 3.44 2.66
N GLN A 53 4.59 2.12 2.68
CA GLN A 53 5.13 1.23 1.64
C GLN A 53 4.52 1.52 0.27
N LEU A 54 3.20 1.73 0.20
CA LEU A 54 2.51 2.09 -1.04
C LEU A 54 3.03 3.41 -1.61
N VAL A 55 3.18 4.43 -0.76
CA VAL A 55 3.69 5.75 -1.18
C VAL A 55 5.14 5.65 -1.65
N LEU A 56 5.99 4.91 -0.94
CA LEU A 56 7.38 4.70 -1.33
C LEU A 56 7.46 4.03 -2.71
N TYR A 57 6.73 2.95 -2.91
CA TYR A 57 6.71 2.22 -4.18
C TYR A 57 6.21 3.10 -5.34
N ALA A 58 5.16 3.91 -5.11
CA ALA A 58 4.65 4.84 -6.11
C ALA A 58 5.68 5.94 -6.45
N LYS A 59 6.41 6.45 -5.46
CA LYS A 59 7.48 7.46 -5.65
C LYS A 59 8.66 6.89 -6.44
N ASP A 60 9.11 5.70 -6.08
CA ASP A 60 10.21 5.03 -6.78
C ASP A 60 9.85 4.80 -8.25
N TRP A 61 8.63 4.35 -8.52
CA TRP A 61 8.15 4.23 -9.90
C TRP A 61 8.08 5.57 -10.64
N LYS A 62 7.50 6.62 -10.03
CA LYS A 62 7.51 7.97 -10.61
C LYS A 62 8.93 8.40 -10.96
N HIS A 63 9.88 8.15 -10.06
CA HIS A 63 11.28 8.47 -10.27
C HIS A 63 11.88 7.66 -11.43
N GLU A 64 11.65 6.36 -11.50
CA GLU A 64 12.13 5.52 -12.61
C GLU A 64 11.59 5.98 -13.97
N VAL A 65 10.34 6.44 -14.05
CA VAL A 65 9.70 6.87 -15.30
C VAL A 65 10.09 8.30 -15.68
N THR A 66 10.21 9.20 -14.71
CA THR A 66 10.35 10.64 -14.96
C THR A 66 11.73 11.22 -14.62
N GLY A 67 12.56 10.46 -13.91
CA GLY A 67 13.82 10.92 -13.33
C GLY A 67 13.67 11.89 -12.15
N ARG A 68 12.45 12.07 -11.59
CA ARG A 68 12.16 13.09 -10.56
C ARG A 68 11.43 12.49 -9.37
N PHE A 69 11.85 12.87 -8.16
CA PHE A 69 11.16 12.54 -6.91
C PHE A 69 9.94 13.43 -6.66
#